data_AF-A0A7X4BQ44-F1
#
_entry.id   AF-A0A7X4BQ44-F1
#
_cell.length_a   1.000
_cell.length_b   1.000
_cell.length_c   1.000
_cell.angle_alpha   90.00
_cell.angle_beta   90.00
_cell.angle_gamma   90.00
#
_symmetry.space_group_name_H-M   'P 1'
#
loop_
_entity.id
_entity.type
_entity.pdbx_description
1 polymer ?
#
loop_
_entity_poly.entity_id
_entity_poly.type
_entity_poly.pdbx_seq_one_letter_code
_entity_poly.pdbx_strand_id
1 'polypeptide(L)'
;MSIKKRYHDLQKASQIHLGWQWLLPLRGADAYHLKSLRIPDTDEQWDFDGLVLSLVKVLIDSLNEESLKKLIPYEKREVLKDKSGVALLEDVLYLNCLEGADVHIVFLRKLDSLRSSGGAQGKRQNYLKIANHFGVEDQSLQHVFVNTLNSASDVLDYFIILVNSGRIREIFEKNQMEAGYAILDEMIGMAPSDRTDGSVNHDEVIYELQSKP
;
A
#
# COMPACT_ATOMS: atom_id res chain seq x y z
N MET A 1 15.51 13.99 -12.88
CA MET A 1 15.37 12.69 -13.58
C MET A 1 13.86 12.47 -13.85
N SER A 2 13.42 11.80 -14.93
CA SER A 2 12.00 11.87 -15.36
C SER A 2 11.06 10.96 -14.55
N ILE A 3 10.06 11.54 -13.87
CA ILE A 3 8.97 10.81 -13.19
C ILE A 3 8.21 9.90 -14.15
N LYS A 4 7.95 10.38 -15.37
CA LYS A 4 7.19 9.63 -16.39
C LYS A 4 7.84 8.26 -16.67
N LYS A 5 9.17 8.26 -16.81
CA LYS A 5 9.94 7.03 -17.02
C LYS A 5 9.78 6.08 -15.82
N ARG A 6 10.03 6.57 -14.60
CA ARG A 6 9.92 5.76 -13.38
C ARG A 6 8.53 5.18 -13.17
N TYR A 7 7.49 5.96 -13.42
CA TYR A 7 6.11 5.47 -13.36
C TYR A 7 5.92 4.26 -14.30
N HIS A 8 6.36 4.37 -15.55
CA HIS A 8 6.28 3.25 -16.49
C HIS A 8 7.18 2.06 -16.12
N ASP A 9 8.34 2.31 -15.54
CA ASP A 9 9.23 1.26 -15.06
C ASP A 9 8.58 0.50 -13.88
N LEU A 10 7.90 1.20 -12.96
CA LEU A 10 7.10 0.60 -11.90
C LEU A 10 5.93 -0.22 -12.46
N GLN A 11 5.24 0.28 -13.50
CA GLN A 11 4.15 -0.48 -14.13
C GLN A 11 4.64 -1.82 -14.70
N LYS A 12 5.81 -1.80 -15.35
CA LYS A 12 6.44 -3.01 -15.88
C LYS A 12 6.87 -3.96 -14.77
N ALA A 13 7.58 -3.45 -13.76
CA ALA A 13 8.03 -4.24 -12.62
C ALA A 13 6.83 -4.91 -11.92
N SER A 14 5.76 -4.14 -11.67
CA SER A 14 4.53 -4.64 -11.04
C SER A 14 3.90 -5.76 -11.87
N GLN A 15 3.76 -5.55 -13.19
CA GLN A 15 3.20 -6.58 -14.07
C GLN A 15 4.02 -7.88 -14.07
N ILE A 16 5.35 -7.76 -14.09
CA ILE A 16 6.27 -8.90 -14.17
C ILE A 16 6.31 -9.67 -12.84
N HIS A 17 6.45 -8.96 -11.72
CA HIS A 17 6.75 -9.58 -10.43
C HIS A 17 5.51 -9.87 -9.59
N LEU A 18 4.43 -9.12 -9.78
CA LEU A 18 3.21 -9.23 -8.97
C LEU A 18 2.01 -9.75 -9.77
N GLY A 19 1.98 -9.53 -11.08
CA GLY A 19 0.81 -9.81 -11.93
C GLY A 19 -0.33 -8.79 -11.77
N TRP A 20 -0.15 -7.79 -10.92
CA TRP A 20 -1.05 -6.65 -10.70
C TRP A 20 -0.23 -5.37 -10.59
N GLN A 21 -0.90 -4.21 -10.62
CA GLN A 21 -0.24 -2.91 -10.67
C GLN A 21 -0.15 -2.28 -9.28
N TRP A 22 1.06 -1.90 -8.83
CA TRP A 22 1.26 -1.21 -7.53
C TRP A 22 0.52 0.14 -7.49
N LEU A 23 0.67 0.91 -8.57
CA LEU A 23 -0.14 2.08 -8.87
C LEU A 23 -1.08 1.72 -10.03
N LEU A 24 -2.37 1.92 -9.87
CA LEU A 24 -3.34 1.75 -10.94
C LEU A 24 -2.98 2.63 -12.15
N PRO A 25 -3.07 2.10 -13.38
CA PRO A 25 -2.87 2.91 -14.59
C PRO A 25 -3.83 4.09 -14.60
N LEU A 26 -3.32 5.30 -14.82
CA LEU A 26 -4.16 6.49 -14.98
C LEU A 26 -4.94 6.39 -16.31
N ARG A 27 -6.28 6.39 -16.22
CA ARG A 27 -7.18 6.20 -17.37
C ARG A 27 -8.16 7.35 -17.50
N GLY A 28 -8.72 7.51 -18.70
CA GLY A 28 -9.75 8.51 -18.99
C GLY A 28 -9.31 9.92 -18.61
N ALA A 29 -10.10 10.57 -17.76
CA ALA A 29 -9.86 11.93 -17.29
C ALA A 29 -8.57 12.07 -16.47
N ASP A 30 -8.01 11.00 -15.91
CA ASP A 30 -6.80 11.10 -15.08
C ASP A 30 -5.49 10.97 -15.86
N ALA A 31 -5.55 10.55 -17.13
CA ALA A 31 -4.37 10.32 -17.95
C ALA A 31 -3.54 11.59 -18.22
N TYR A 32 -4.15 12.78 -18.09
CA TYR A 32 -3.43 14.04 -18.27
C TYR A 32 -2.49 14.35 -17.10
N HIS A 33 -2.78 13.89 -15.88
CA HIS A 33 -2.02 14.26 -14.68
C HIS A 33 -0.55 13.85 -14.77
N LEU A 34 -0.25 12.66 -15.30
CA LEU A 34 1.14 12.27 -15.52
C LEU A 34 1.79 13.12 -16.63
N LYS A 35 1.03 13.52 -17.65
CA LYS A 35 1.53 14.32 -18.78
C LYS A 35 1.83 15.76 -18.37
N SER A 36 1.01 16.34 -17.50
CA SER A 36 1.09 17.73 -17.03
C SER A 36 2.23 17.97 -16.05
N LEU A 37 2.79 16.94 -15.41
CA LEU A 37 3.93 17.11 -14.51
C LEU A 37 5.13 17.74 -15.24
N ARG A 38 5.41 18.99 -14.84
CA ARG A 38 6.54 19.83 -15.25
C ARG A 38 6.95 20.74 -14.09
N ILE A 39 8.04 21.47 -14.23
CA ILE A 39 8.36 22.58 -13.32
C ILE A 39 7.36 23.73 -13.58
N PRO A 40 6.88 24.45 -12.56
CA PRO A 40 6.10 25.68 -12.75
C PRO A 40 6.84 26.68 -13.66
N ASP A 41 6.14 27.30 -14.61
CA ASP A 41 6.76 28.27 -15.52
C ASP A 41 6.99 29.62 -14.82
N THR A 42 6.22 29.88 -13.77
CA THR A 42 6.22 31.09 -12.95
C THR A 42 5.96 30.74 -11.48
N ASP A 43 6.07 31.71 -10.58
CA ASP A 43 5.69 31.56 -9.17
C ASP A 43 4.19 31.79 -8.92
N GLU A 44 3.37 31.35 -9.88
CA GLU A 44 1.93 31.42 -9.77
C GLU A 44 1.37 30.25 -8.95
N GLN A 45 0.70 30.58 -7.84
CA GLN A 45 0.18 29.59 -6.89
C GLN A 45 -0.79 28.60 -7.53
N TRP A 46 -1.61 29.04 -8.48
CA TRP A 46 -2.62 28.18 -9.12
C TRP A 46 -1.98 27.09 -10.00
N ASP A 47 -0.86 27.40 -10.67
CA ASP A 47 -0.10 26.43 -11.48
C ASP A 47 0.57 25.41 -10.56
N PHE A 48 1.23 25.90 -9.50
CA PHE A 48 1.81 25.04 -8.46
C PHE A 48 0.78 24.09 -7.84
N ASP A 49 -0.39 24.60 -7.43
CA ASP A 49 -1.47 23.80 -6.86
C ASP A 49 -1.97 22.73 -7.84
N GLY A 50 -2.10 23.06 -9.13
CA GLY A 50 -2.49 22.11 -10.18
C GLY A 50 -1.47 21.00 -10.41
N LEU A 51 -0.19 21.33 -10.31
CA LEU A 51 0.91 20.38 -10.40
C LEU A 51 0.99 19.47 -9.15
N VAL A 52 0.80 20.02 -7.95
CA VAL A 52 0.67 19.24 -6.70
C VAL A 52 -0.50 18.28 -6.78
N LEU A 53 -1.67 18.74 -7.22
CA LEU A 53 -2.85 17.88 -7.42
C LEU A 53 -2.54 16.74 -8.39
N SER A 54 -1.87 17.04 -9.51
CA SER A 54 -1.48 16.04 -10.49
C SER A 54 -0.53 15.00 -9.88
N LEU A 55 0.40 15.43 -9.03
CA LEU A 55 1.35 14.52 -8.37
C LEU A 55 0.67 13.63 -7.33
N VAL A 56 -0.26 14.16 -6.54
CA VAL A 56 -1.08 13.37 -5.60
C VAL A 56 -1.88 12.31 -6.35
N LYS A 57 -2.53 12.66 -7.45
CA LYS A 57 -3.26 11.70 -8.26
C LYS A 57 -2.36 10.60 -8.84
N VAL A 58 -1.14 10.96 -9.22
CA VAL A 58 -0.16 9.99 -9.77
C VAL A 58 0.38 9.05 -8.70
N LEU A 59 0.63 9.51 -7.47
CA LEU A 59 1.35 8.72 -6.45
C LEU A 59 0.48 8.14 -5.33
N ILE A 60 -0.63 8.81 -5.00
CA ILE A 60 -1.45 8.49 -3.82
C ILE A 60 -2.83 7.99 -4.26
N ASP A 61 -3.58 8.79 -5.03
CA ASP A 61 -4.95 8.37 -5.44
C ASP A 61 -4.92 7.18 -6.41
N SER A 62 -3.77 6.91 -7.04
CA SER A 62 -3.57 5.76 -7.89
C SER A 62 -3.11 4.51 -7.12
N LEU A 63 -2.86 4.56 -5.81
CA LEU A 63 -2.48 3.36 -5.05
C LEU A 63 -3.53 2.27 -5.26
N ASN A 64 -3.07 1.06 -5.58
CA ASN A 64 -3.96 -0.09 -5.73
C ASN A 64 -4.34 -0.63 -4.35
N GLU A 65 -5.22 0.08 -3.65
CA GLU A 65 -5.61 -0.21 -2.27
C GLU A 65 -6.17 -1.62 -2.12
N GLU A 66 -6.95 -2.09 -3.10
CA GLU A 66 -7.49 -3.46 -3.10
C GLU A 66 -6.39 -4.52 -3.05
N SER A 67 -5.30 -4.31 -3.78
CA SER A 67 -4.17 -5.25 -3.80
C SER A 67 -3.26 -5.06 -2.59
N LEU A 68 -3.04 -3.82 -2.13
CA LEU A 68 -2.29 -3.53 -0.91
C LEU A 68 -2.94 -4.16 0.33
N LYS A 69 -4.28 -4.15 0.43
CA LYS A 69 -5.01 -4.81 1.53
C LYS A 69 -4.74 -6.31 1.62
N LYS A 70 -4.38 -6.97 0.52
CA LYS A 70 -4.01 -8.40 0.51
C LYS A 70 -2.64 -8.66 1.14
N LEU A 71 -1.80 -7.62 1.27
CA LEU A 71 -0.52 -7.67 1.97
C LEU A 71 -0.65 -7.49 3.49
N ILE A 72 -1.86 -7.25 4.00
CA ILE A 72 -2.13 -7.21 5.44
C ILE A 72 -2.27 -8.64 5.97
N PRO A 73 -1.55 -9.01 7.04
CA PRO A 73 -1.72 -10.29 7.74
C PRO A 73 -3.19 -10.54 8.10
N TYR A 74 -3.64 -11.79 7.96
CA TYR A 74 -5.06 -12.14 8.04
C TYR A 74 -5.72 -11.61 9.32
N GLU A 75 -5.07 -11.80 10.46
CA GLU A 75 -5.52 -11.41 11.79
C GLU A 75 -5.65 -9.89 11.99
N LYS A 76 -5.05 -9.07 11.12
CA LYS A 76 -5.11 -7.61 11.18
C LYS A 76 -6.05 -6.98 10.15
N ARG A 77 -6.62 -7.76 9.23
CA ARG A 77 -7.45 -7.24 8.12
C ARG A 77 -8.68 -6.50 8.60
N GLU A 78 -9.38 -7.03 9.61
CA GLU A 78 -10.61 -6.42 10.14
C GLU A 78 -10.34 -5.05 10.79
N VAL A 79 -9.26 -4.94 11.57
CA VAL A 79 -8.86 -3.71 12.26
C VAL A 79 -8.48 -2.60 11.26
N LEU A 80 -7.99 -2.97 10.08
CA LEU A 80 -7.47 -2.05 9.07
C LEU A 80 -8.36 -1.90 7.84
N LYS A 81 -9.58 -2.46 7.86
CA LYS A 81 -10.48 -2.48 6.69
C LYS A 81 -10.81 -1.08 6.15
N ASP A 82 -10.94 -0.10 7.04
CA ASP A 82 -11.33 1.28 6.73
C ASP A 82 -10.13 2.20 6.41
N LYS A 83 -8.90 1.67 6.45
CA LYS A 83 -7.70 2.43 6.07
C LYS A 83 -7.61 2.58 4.55
N SER A 84 -7.16 3.75 4.12
CA SER A 84 -6.96 4.12 2.71
C SER A 84 -5.74 5.04 2.51
N GLY A 85 -5.36 5.25 1.25
CA GLY A 85 -4.30 6.15 0.82
C GLY A 85 -2.95 5.91 1.49
N VAL A 86 -2.32 7.00 1.92
CA VAL A 86 -0.99 6.95 2.56
C VAL A 86 -1.03 6.19 3.89
N ALA A 87 -2.14 6.25 4.64
CA ALA A 87 -2.25 5.53 5.90
C ALA A 87 -2.27 4.01 5.70
N LEU A 88 -3.01 3.52 4.70
CA LEU A 88 -2.99 2.11 4.33
C LEU A 88 -1.60 1.66 3.88
N LEU A 89 -0.94 2.45 3.01
CA LEU A 89 0.40 2.14 2.52
C LEU A 89 1.39 2.03 3.69
N GLU A 90 1.36 2.98 4.61
CA GLU A 90 2.20 3.00 5.80
C GLU A 90 2.00 1.75 6.67
N ASP A 91 0.76 1.41 7.00
CA ASP A 91 0.42 0.21 7.77
C ASP A 91 0.95 -1.05 7.06
N VAL A 92 0.77 -1.17 5.73
CA VAL A 92 1.28 -2.30 4.94
C VAL A 92 2.81 -2.40 4.99
N LEU A 93 3.53 -1.28 4.83
CA LEU A 93 4.99 -1.29 4.84
C LEU A 93 5.53 -1.69 6.23
N TYR A 94 4.98 -1.14 7.31
CA TYR A 94 5.45 -1.43 8.66
C TYR A 94 5.08 -2.82 9.15
N LEU A 95 3.86 -3.30 8.89
CA LEU A 95 3.44 -4.64 9.29
C LEU A 95 4.28 -5.74 8.67
N ASN A 96 4.85 -5.46 7.49
CA ASN A 96 5.69 -6.39 6.75
C ASN A 96 7.20 -6.13 6.94
N CYS A 97 7.58 -5.23 7.84
CA CYS A 97 8.98 -4.87 8.12
C CYS A 97 9.76 -4.54 6.83
N LEU A 98 9.17 -3.71 5.98
CA LEU A 98 9.81 -3.22 4.76
C LEU A 98 10.66 -1.99 5.09
N GLU A 99 11.98 -2.15 4.97
CA GLU A 99 12.96 -1.14 5.34
C GLU A 99 12.96 0.06 4.39
N GLY A 100 13.36 1.23 4.88
CA GLY A 100 13.49 2.45 4.06
C GLY A 100 12.19 3.22 3.84
N ALA A 101 11.06 2.78 4.39
CA ALA A 101 9.75 3.40 4.19
C ALA A 101 9.62 4.82 4.75
N ASP A 102 10.31 5.13 5.86
CA ASP A 102 10.04 6.32 6.69
C ASP A 102 10.10 7.63 5.90
N VAL A 103 11.17 7.85 5.14
CA VAL A 103 11.37 9.08 4.36
C VAL A 103 10.29 9.25 3.29
N HIS A 104 9.86 8.16 2.67
CA HIS A 104 8.85 8.15 1.62
C HIS A 104 7.46 8.41 2.19
N ILE A 105 7.10 7.78 3.31
CA ILE A 105 5.83 8.01 4.00
C ILE A 105 5.72 9.45 4.50
N VAL A 106 6.79 9.98 5.10
CA VAL A 106 6.84 11.39 5.55
C VAL A 106 6.60 12.35 4.38
N PHE A 107 7.22 12.09 3.23
CA PHE A 107 7.01 12.87 2.02
C PHE A 107 5.56 12.78 1.51
N LEU A 108 5.01 11.57 1.37
CA LEU A 108 3.65 11.38 0.86
C LEU A 108 2.58 12.04 1.74
N ARG A 109 2.74 11.99 3.08
CA ARG A 109 1.84 12.69 4.01
C ARG A 109 1.89 14.21 3.83
N LYS A 110 3.07 14.77 3.54
CA LYS A 110 3.23 16.21 3.29
C LYS A 110 2.64 16.61 1.95
N LEU A 111 2.84 15.79 0.92
CA LEU A 111 2.25 15.99 -0.39
C LEU A 111 0.71 16.02 -0.31
N ASP A 112 0.11 15.09 0.45
CA ASP A 112 -1.34 15.08 0.67
C ASP A 112 -1.84 16.29 1.49
N SER A 113 -1.03 16.72 2.46
CA SER A 113 -1.31 17.93 3.25
C SER A 113 -1.29 19.20 2.40
N LEU A 114 -0.39 19.30 1.40
CA LEU A 114 -0.37 20.43 0.45
C LEU A 114 -1.69 20.54 -0.32
N ARG A 115 -2.21 19.40 -0.79
CA ARG A 115 -3.51 19.34 -1.48
C ARG A 115 -4.65 19.83 -0.58
N SER A 116 -4.64 19.42 0.68
CA SER A 116 -5.76 19.58 1.61
C SER A 116 -5.80 20.93 2.34
N SER A 117 -4.78 21.78 2.21
CA SER A 117 -4.81 23.14 2.77
C SER A 117 -5.90 24.00 2.10
N GLY A 118 -6.94 24.40 2.84
CA GLY A 118 -8.00 25.28 2.37
C GLY A 118 -7.58 26.75 2.20
N GLY A 119 -8.23 27.47 1.28
CA GLY A 119 -8.10 28.91 1.02
C GLY A 119 -6.71 29.41 0.60
N ALA A 120 -6.63 30.45 -0.25
CA ALA A 120 -5.35 30.98 -0.74
C ALA A 120 -4.37 31.40 0.38
N GLN A 121 -4.88 31.83 1.54
CA GLN A 121 -4.06 32.30 2.66
C GLN A 121 -3.57 31.16 3.58
N GLY A 122 -4.39 30.11 3.79
CA GLY A 122 -3.98 28.90 4.51
C GLY A 122 -2.97 28.07 3.72
N LYS A 123 -3.12 28.01 2.39
CA LYS A 123 -2.16 27.38 1.48
C LYS A 123 -0.79 28.04 1.50
N ARG A 124 -0.72 29.38 1.51
CA ARG A 124 0.56 30.11 1.54
C ARG A 124 1.35 29.84 2.83
N GLN A 125 0.68 29.69 3.97
CA GLN A 125 1.33 29.29 5.23
C GLN A 125 1.73 27.81 5.26
N ASN A 126 0.94 26.92 4.65
CA ASN A 126 1.28 25.50 4.56
C ASN A 126 2.46 25.27 3.60
N TYR A 127 2.50 26.03 2.50
CA TYR A 127 3.64 26.16 1.60
C TYR A 127 4.91 26.53 2.36
N LEU A 128 4.91 27.61 3.16
CA LEU A 128 6.08 28.03 3.92
C LEU A 128 6.56 26.95 4.91
N LYS A 129 5.63 26.27 5.58
CA LYS A 129 5.97 25.14 6.48
C LYS A 129 6.64 23.97 5.76
N ILE A 130 6.22 23.72 4.52
CA ILE A 130 6.70 22.58 3.74
C ILE A 130 7.99 22.93 2.99
N ALA A 131 8.14 24.16 2.49
CA ALA A 131 9.40 24.70 1.97
C ALA A 131 10.51 24.60 3.02
N ASN A 132 10.23 25.02 4.26
CA ASN A 132 11.15 24.87 5.38
C ASN A 132 11.52 23.40 5.64
N HIS A 133 10.58 22.46 5.49
CA HIS A 133 10.86 21.03 5.66
C HIS A 133 11.75 20.45 4.57
N PHE A 134 11.63 20.92 3.33
CA PHE A 134 12.55 20.53 2.26
C PHE A 134 13.95 21.15 2.41
N GLY A 135 14.20 21.88 3.52
CA GLY A 135 15.50 22.51 3.81
C GLY A 135 15.69 23.82 3.06
N VAL A 136 14.59 24.51 2.77
CA VAL A 136 14.57 25.60 1.82
C VAL A 136 13.77 26.78 2.35
N GLU A 137 14.44 27.70 3.05
CA GLU A 137 13.88 29.01 3.34
C GLU A 137 14.03 29.92 2.11
N ASP A 138 12.98 30.69 1.79
CA ASP A 138 13.01 31.83 0.85
C ASP A 138 13.22 31.51 -0.66
N GLN A 139 12.74 30.36 -1.14
CA GLN A 139 12.80 30.02 -2.57
C GLN A 139 11.47 30.12 -3.33
N SER A 140 11.59 30.17 -4.66
CA SER A 140 10.50 30.17 -5.64
C SER A 140 9.69 28.87 -5.62
N LEU A 141 8.43 28.94 -6.03
CA LEU A 141 7.56 27.77 -6.20
C LEU A 141 8.18 26.75 -7.16
N GLN A 142 8.93 27.25 -8.14
CA GLN A 142 9.68 26.42 -9.08
C GLN A 142 10.66 25.48 -8.37
N HIS A 143 11.49 26.01 -7.48
CA HIS A 143 12.50 25.21 -6.80
C HIS A 143 11.86 24.26 -5.79
N VAL A 144 10.83 24.70 -5.07
CA VAL A 144 10.07 23.81 -4.18
C VAL A 144 9.48 22.65 -4.97
N PHE A 145 8.93 22.91 -6.16
CA PHE A 145 8.39 21.86 -7.01
C PHE A 145 9.47 20.93 -7.58
N VAL A 146 10.67 21.44 -7.91
CA VAL A 146 11.82 20.58 -8.30
C VAL A 146 12.16 19.59 -7.18
N ASN A 147 12.28 20.04 -5.93
CA ASN A 147 12.55 19.16 -4.79
C ASN A 147 11.41 18.16 -4.55
N THR A 148 10.18 18.60 -4.78
CA THR A 148 8.98 17.76 -4.71
C THR A 148 9.03 16.65 -5.78
N LEU A 149 9.42 16.98 -7.02
CA LEU A 149 9.59 16.02 -8.11
C LEU A 149 10.75 15.04 -7.87
N ASN A 150 11.84 15.49 -7.23
CA ASN A 150 12.94 14.62 -6.84
C ASN A 150 12.48 13.62 -5.77
N SER A 151 11.85 14.09 -4.71
CA SER A 151 11.30 13.22 -3.65
C SER A 151 10.27 12.23 -4.19
N ALA A 152 9.41 12.68 -5.12
CA ALA A 152 8.48 11.80 -5.84
C ALA A 152 9.18 10.74 -6.71
N SER A 153 10.32 11.10 -7.32
CA SER A 153 11.13 10.14 -8.05
C SER A 153 11.71 9.08 -7.11
N ASP A 154 12.17 9.49 -5.93
CA ASP A 154 12.71 8.58 -4.91
C ASP A 154 11.63 7.61 -4.38
N VAL A 155 10.38 8.07 -4.21
CA VAL A 155 9.26 7.18 -3.88
C VAL A 155 9.04 6.11 -4.97
N LEU A 156 9.06 6.50 -6.24
CA LEU A 156 8.89 5.55 -7.33
C LEU A 156 10.04 4.56 -7.40
N ASP A 157 11.29 5.01 -7.19
CA ASP A 157 12.45 4.13 -7.12
C ASP A 157 12.34 3.14 -5.96
N TYR A 158 11.89 3.61 -4.79
CA TYR A 158 11.61 2.75 -3.65
C TYR A 158 10.56 1.68 -3.97
N PHE A 159 9.43 2.05 -4.58
CA PHE A 159 8.44 1.07 -5.02
C PHE A 159 9.01 0.08 -6.03
N ILE A 160 9.81 0.53 -6.99
CA ILE A 160 10.46 -0.35 -7.98
C ILE A 160 11.38 -1.34 -7.26
N ILE A 161 12.19 -0.88 -6.30
CA ILE A 161 13.08 -1.73 -5.51
C ILE A 161 12.28 -2.77 -4.72
N LEU A 162 11.22 -2.35 -4.04
CA LEU A 162 10.35 -3.27 -3.28
C LEU A 162 9.76 -4.35 -4.18
N VAL A 163 9.19 -3.96 -5.31
CA VAL A 163 8.56 -4.90 -6.25
C VAL A 163 9.58 -5.87 -6.83
N ASN A 164 10.75 -5.38 -7.24
CA ASN A 164 11.81 -6.21 -7.81
C ASN A 164 12.50 -7.11 -6.77
N SER A 165 12.41 -6.79 -5.48
CA SER A 165 13.02 -7.59 -4.42
C SER A 165 12.39 -8.98 -4.25
N GLY A 166 11.19 -9.21 -4.81
CA GLY A 166 10.44 -10.46 -4.60
C GLY A 166 9.69 -10.52 -3.26
N ARG A 167 10.09 -9.74 -2.25
CA ARG A 167 9.48 -9.75 -0.90
C ARG A 167 7.97 -9.52 -0.93
N ILE A 168 7.49 -8.61 -1.77
CA ILE A 168 6.04 -8.31 -1.89
C ILE A 168 5.26 -9.56 -2.35
N ARG A 169 5.82 -10.32 -3.29
CA ARG A 169 5.20 -11.56 -3.78
C ARG A 169 5.18 -12.63 -2.70
N GLU A 170 6.28 -12.80 -1.97
CA GLU A 170 6.37 -13.75 -0.85
C GLU A 170 5.34 -13.44 0.25
N ILE A 171 5.22 -12.17 0.63
CA ILE A 171 4.22 -11.69 1.60
C ILE A 171 2.81 -12.01 1.10
N PHE A 172 2.53 -11.72 -0.17
CA PHE A 172 1.23 -11.99 -0.76
C PHE A 172 0.87 -13.47 -0.70
N GLU A 173 1.76 -14.35 -1.16
CA GLU A 173 1.56 -15.80 -1.18
C GLU A 173 1.36 -16.35 0.25
N LYS A 174 2.18 -15.90 1.20
CA LYS A 174 2.05 -16.25 2.63
C LYS A 174 0.67 -15.85 3.18
N ASN A 175 0.24 -14.61 2.98
CA ASN A 175 -1.03 -14.11 3.51
C ASN A 175 -2.27 -14.76 2.86
N GLN A 176 -2.15 -15.26 1.63
CA GLN A 176 -3.22 -16.07 1.01
C GLN A 176 -3.31 -17.45 1.65
N MET A 177 -2.16 -18.08 1.91
CA MET A 177 -2.08 -19.39 2.57
C MET A 177 -2.64 -19.35 4.00
N GLU A 178 -2.24 -18.35 4.79
CA GLU A 178 -2.74 -18.16 6.16
C GLU A 178 -4.26 -17.91 6.20
N ALA A 179 -4.78 -17.11 5.28
CA ALA A 179 -6.23 -16.89 5.16
C ALA A 179 -6.98 -18.20 4.82
N GLY A 180 -6.42 -19.02 3.94
CA GLY A 180 -6.99 -20.33 3.60
C GLY A 180 -7.07 -21.26 4.81
N TYR A 181 -6.01 -21.31 5.62
CA TYR A 181 -6.00 -22.12 6.85
C TYR A 181 -7.00 -21.64 7.89
N ALA A 182 -7.12 -20.31 8.09
CA ALA A 182 -8.08 -19.77 9.04
C ALA A 182 -9.53 -20.13 8.66
N ILE A 183 -9.87 -20.05 7.37
CA ILE A 183 -11.20 -20.46 6.89
C ILE A 183 -11.43 -21.96 7.12
N LEU A 184 -10.43 -22.81 6.85
CA LEU A 184 -10.55 -24.25 7.11
C LEU A 184 -10.72 -24.56 8.60
N ASP A 185 -9.99 -23.88 9.48
CA ASP A 185 -10.10 -24.04 10.94
C ASP A 185 -11.50 -23.64 11.44
N GLU A 186 -12.06 -22.53 10.94
CA GLU A 186 -13.44 -22.13 11.21
C GLU A 186 -14.45 -23.19 10.72
N MET A 187 -14.26 -23.72 9.49
CA MET A 187 -15.14 -24.75 8.94
C MET A 187 -15.09 -26.07 9.74
N ILE A 188 -13.90 -26.48 10.20
CA ILE A 188 -13.72 -27.71 11.00
C ILE A 188 -14.23 -27.49 12.43
N GLY A 189 -13.99 -26.32 13.03
CA GLY A 189 -14.48 -25.96 14.36
C GLY A 189 -16.00 -25.79 14.46
N MET A 190 -16.67 -25.56 13.33
CA MET A 190 -18.15 -25.55 13.22
C MET A 190 -18.76 -26.92 12.92
N ALA A 191 -17.98 -27.94 12.55
CA ALA A 191 -18.50 -29.28 12.48
C ALA A 191 -18.84 -29.74 13.91
N PRO A 192 -20.06 -30.24 14.19
CA PRO A 192 -20.31 -30.87 15.48
C PRO A 192 -19.22 -31.93 15.66
N SER A 193 -18.49 -31.85 16.77
CA SER A 193 -17.61 -32.94 17.14
C SER A 193 -18.54 -34.13 17.39
N ASP A 194 -18.77 -34.95 16.38
CA ASP A 194 -19.17 -36.33 16.56
C ASP A 194 -17.95 -37.02 17.18
N ARG A 195 -17.70 -36.66 18.44
CA ARG A 195 -17.24 -37.59 19.44
C ARG A 195 -18.34 -38.64 19.49
N THR A 196 -18.25 -39.61 18.59
CA THR A 196 -18.56 -40.97 19.02
C THR A 196 -17.77 -41.14 20.30
N ASP A 197 -18.52 -41.28 21.39
CA ASP A 197 -18.03 -41.76 22.66
C ASP A 197 -17.44 -43.14 22.39
N GLY A 198 -16.16 -43.14 22.00
CA GLY A 198 -15.32 -44.32 21.91
C GLY A 198 -15.06 -44.93 23.28
N SER A 199 -16.11 -45.17 24.06
CA SER A 199 -16.24 -46.27 24.99
C SER A 199 -16.79 -47.48 24.23
N VAL A 200 -16.07 -47.93 23.20
CA VAL A 200 -16.06 -49.35 22.88
C VAL A 200 -14.97 -49.95 23.77
N ASN A 201 -15.42 -50.49 24.89
CA ASN A 201 -14.61 -51.28 25.80
C ASN A 201 -14.06 -52.47 24.99
N HIS A 202 -12.77 -52.42 24.58
CA HIS A 202 -12.17 -53.48 23.77
C HIS A 202 -11.92 -54.79 24.55
N ASP A 203 -12.28 -54.83 25.84
CA ASP A 203 -12.05 -55.98 26.72
C ASP A 203 -13.27 -56.89 26.97
N GLU A 204 -14.44 -56.63 26.39
CA GLU A 204 -15.64 -57.47 26.63
C GLU A 204 -16.05 -58.40 25.48
N VAL A 205 -15.42 -58.35 24.30
CA VAL A 205 -15.81 -59.19 23.15
C VAL A 205 -14.97 -60.48 23.00
N ILE A 206 -13.98 -60.72 23.88
CA ILE A 206 -13.12 -61.92 23.80
C ILE A 206 -13.60 -63.07 24.72
N TYR A 207 -14.55 -62.85 25.63
CA TYR A 207 -14.97 -63.89 26.61
C TYR A 207 -16.36 -64.52 26.40
N GLU A 208 -17.01 -64.34 25.25
CA GLU A 208 -18.28 -65.04 24.95
C GLU A 208 -18.19 -66.12 23.85
N LEU A 209 -16.99 -66.42 23.33
CA LEU A 209 -16.79 -67.53 22.38
C LEU A 209 -16.07 -68.76 22.97
N GLN A 210 -15.87 -68.83 24.29
CA GLN A 210 -15.27 -70.00 24.95
C GLN A 210 -16.15 -70.70 26.00
N SER A 211 -17.45 -70.37 26.07
CA SER A 211 -18.34 -70.98 27.06
C SER A 211 -19.67 -71.42 26.45
N LYS A 212 -19.63 -72.35 25.49
CA LYS A 212 -20.72 -73.31 25.30
C LYS A 212 -20.13 -74.72 25.19
N PRO A 213 -20.60 -75.67 26.02
CA PRO A 213 -20.18 -77.07 25.95
C PRO A 213 -20.66 -77.75 24.65
#